data_AF-A0A4R2KSD0-F1
#
_entry.id   AF-A0A4R2KSD0-F1
#
_cell.length_a   1.000
_cell.length_b   1.000
_cell.length_c   1.000
_cell.angle_alpha   90.00
_cell.angle_beta   90.00
_cell.angle_gamma   90.00
#
_symmetry.space_group_name_H-M   'P 1'
#
loop_
_entity.id
_entity.type
_entity.pdbx_description
1 polymer ?
#
loop_
_entity_poly.entity_id
_entity_poly.type
_entity_poly.pdbx_seq_one_letter_code
_entity_poly.pdbx_strand_id
1 'polypeptide(L)'
;MTTKPKAKRFRIRRSETPGLRAGDPGARAGAPVEDGFGDAPFPTARPIAPQGQPHLPDARGQAPAGLATPATGPLSPDQEIDAIRREGLTGRQLRMARRVAQKHGLVPASDFDAVRLLRRQGIDPFQRANMLELVRSEASAGEGGAGQVQPPRTMPETTRNLPSARAGNGVPAGTAPPPRGESRMREVREIQIDIARRRRRAFALMMARLAAFVLLPTAIAGYYYFVIATPMFATKSEFVIQQADAQSGGGLGSLFQGTGLAMQQDSIAVQSYLQSRDAMLRLNEDLGFRSHFSQDFIDLVRRLPPEASNESAYKLYQKTVKIGYDSTEGILKMEVIAADPDTSAAFSEALISYAEERVDGLTQRLRGDQMAGARESYDTAEARVAEAQQKVLDLQEKLGVLDPASETSALMSQIATFEIQLREKRLALQQLLDNPRPSQARVDGVEGDIRRLEDLVTDLRSSMTESGRRGDSLARVSAELRIAEADLANRQLLLQQALQQMETARIEANRQVRYLSLGVSPVAPDEATYPRAFENTALAFLIFGGIYLMISLTVSILREQVSA
;
A
#
# COMPACT_ATOMS: atom_id res chain seq x y z
N MET A 1 19.84 3.46 -17.70
CA MET A 1 19.17 3.79 -18.98
C MET A 1 17.90 4.53 -18.65
N THR A 2 17.85 5.83 -18.89
CA THR A 2 16.70 6.70 -18.59
C THR A 2 16.16 7.26 -19.89
N THR A 3 15.06 6.70 -20.39
CA THR A 3 14.31 7.22 -21.53
C THR A 3 13.24 8.17 -21.02
N LYS A 4 13.28 9.44 -21.49
CA LYS A 4 12.20 10.42 -21.27
C LYS A 4 10.98 10.05 -22.13
N PRO A 5 9.74 10.10 -21.62
CA PRO A 5 8.56 9.82 -22.43
C PRO A 5 8.24 11.01 -23.36
N LYS A 6 7.86 10.70 -24.61
CA LYS A 6 7.32 11.65 -25.59
C LYS A 6 5.81 11.77 -25.41
N ALA A 7 5.29 12.98 -25.20
CA ALA A 7 3.86 13.25 -25.20
C ALA A 7 3.31 13.26 -26.64
N LYS A 8 2.21 12.54 -26.88
CA LYS A 8 1.41 12.62 -28.12
C LYS A 8 0.49 13.83 -28.04
N ARG A 9 0.56 14.73 -29.03
CA ARG A 9 -0.36 15.87 -29.19
C ARG A 9 -1.71 15.36 -29.71
N PHE A 10 -2.76 15.55 -28.92
CA PHE A 10 -4.14 15.39 -29.39
C PHE A 10 -4.62 16.70 -30.02
N ARG A 11 -5.26 16.58 -31.19
CA ARG A 11 -5.82 17.69 -31.97
C ARG A 11 -7.32 17.71 -31.71
N ILE A 12 -7.79 18.65 -30.90
CA ILE A 12 -9.22 18.84 -30.65
C ILE A 12 -9.81 19.58 -31.85
N ARG A 13 -10.75 18.96 -32.56
CA ARG A 13 -11.58 19.64 -33.57
C ARG A 13 -12.65 20.45 -32.82
N ARG A 14 -12.73 21.75 -33.14
CA ARG A 14 -13.82 22.63 -32.73
C ARG A 14 -15.03 22.29 -33.60
N SER A 15 -16.08 21.72 -33.00
CA SER A 15 -17.37 21.51 -33.66
C SER A 15 -18.16 22.81 -33.67
N GLU A 16 -18.65 23.16 -34.84
CA GLU A 16 -19.45 24.34 -35.16
C GLU A 16 -20.83 24.28 -34.52
N THR A 17 -21.34 25.45 -34.15
CA THR A 17 -22.68 25.71 -33.65
C THR A 17 -23.67 25.78 -34.83
N PRO A 18 -24.75 24.99 -34.90
CA PRO A 18 -25.85 25.29 -35.80
C PRO A 18 -26.86 26.20 -35.09
N GLY A 19 -27.13 27.33 -35.75
CA GLY A 19 -27.98 28.41 -35.26
C GLY A 19 -29.44 28.03 -35.00
N LEU A 20 -30.01 28.78 -34.05
CA LEU A 20 -31.44 28.88 -33.79
C LEU A 20 -32.20 29.37 -35.02
N ARG A 21 -33.24 28.63 -35.43
CA ARG A 21 -34.38 29.15 -36.18
C ARG A 21 -35.61 29.14 -35.27
N ALA A 22 -36.25 30.29 -35.20
CA ALA A 22 -37.48 30.56 -34.47
C ALA A 22 -38.70 29.87 -35.12
N GLY A 23 -39.67 29.46 -34.30
CA GLY A 23 -41.00 29.07 -34.75
C GLY A 23 -41.85 28.34 -33.71
N ASP A 24 -42.76 29.10 -33.10
CA ASP A 24 -44.05 28.71 -32.48
C ASP A 24 -44.17 28.28 -31.00
N PRO A 25 -45.33 28.64 -30.37
CA PRO A 25 -45.42 28.95 -28.95
C PRO A 25 -46.24 27.91 -28.17
N GLY A 26 -45.92 27.77 -26.89
CA GLY A 26 -46.85 27.18 -25.92
C GLY A 26 -46.21 26.17 -24.99
N ALA A 27 -45.60 26.63 -23.91
CA ALA A 27 -45.60 25.94 -22.62
C ALA A 27 -45.04 26.85 -21.52
N ARG A 28 -45.97 27.38 -20.72
CA ARG A 28 -45.91 27.72 -19.29
C ARG A 28 -44.54 27.97 -18.65
N ALA A 29 -44.38 29.21 -18.19
CA ALA A 29 -43.38 29.67 -17.25
C ALA A 29 -43.33 28.83 -15.96
N GLY A 30 -42.14 28.33 -15.63
CA GLY A 30 -41.73 27.96 -14.28
C GLY A 30 -40.64 28.93 -13.83
N ALA A 31 -40.86 29.60 -12.70
CA ALA A 31 -39.92 30.56 -12.11
C ALA A 31 -38.59 29.90 -11.75
N PRO A 32 -37.44 30.60 -11.85
CA PRO A 32 -36.21 30.14 -11.25
C PRO A 32 -36.31 30.23 -9.72
N VAL A 33 -36.01 29.12 -9.04
CA VAL A 33 -35.82 29.12 -7.59
C VAL A 33 -34.50 29.82 -7.31
N GLU A 34 -34.62 31.00 -6.71
CA GLU A 34 -33.55 31.87 -6.24
C GLU A 34 -32.87 31.20 -5.03
N ASP A 35 -31.56 30.93 -5.14
CA ASP A 35 -30.74 30.26 -4.13
C ASP A 35 -30.26 31.21 -3.00
N GLY A 36 -30.86 32.39 -2.90
CA GLY A 36 -30.64 33.35 -1.81
C GLY A 36 -29.29 34.05 -1.83
N PHE A 37 -28.47 33.84 -2.86
CA PHE A 37 -27.24 34.57 -3.10
C PHE A 37 -27.25 35.04 -4.55
N GLY A 38 -27.57 36.31 -4.80
CA GLY A 38 -27.48 36.90 -6.15
C GLY A 38 -26.05 36.88 -6.72
N ASP A 39 -25.75 37.73 -7.70
CA ASP A 39 -24.44 37.79 -8.39
C ASP A 39 -23.24 38.27 -7.51
N ALA A 40 -23.30 38.10 -6.19
CA ALA A 40 -22.23 38.44 -5.26
C ALA A 40 -21.26 37.25 -5.08
N PRO A 41 -19.94 37.46 -5.19
CA PRO A 41 -18.95 36.39 -4.98
C PRO A 41 -18.88 35.93 -3.51
N PHE A 42 -18.77 34.61 -3.31
CA PHE A 42 -18.72 33.94 -2.00
C PHE A 42 -17.64 34.49 -1.05
N PRO A 43 -17.95 34.73 0.24
CA PRO A 43 -17.01 35.25 1.23
C PRO A 43 -16.12 34.15 1.83
N THR A 44 -15.44 33.39 0.98
CA THR A 44 -14.29 32.53 1.38
C THR A 44 -13.20 32.45 0.31
N ALA A 45 -13.32 33.17 -0.80
CA ALA A 45 -12.28 33.21 -1.83
C ALA A 45 -11.18 34.23 -1.47
N ARG A 46 -10.17 33.79 -0.70
CA ARG A 46 -8.87 34.49 -0.63
C ARG A 46 -8.01 34.12 -1.84
N PRO A 47 -7.33 35.08 -2.49
CA PRO A 47 -6.45 34.80 -3.62
C PRO A 47 -5.17 34.08 -3.15
N ILE A 48 -4.91 32.90 -3.70
CA ILE A 48 -3.68 32.14 -3.46
C ILE A 48 -2.62 32.61 -4.46
N ALA A 49 -1.65 33.39 -3.97
CA ALA A 49 -0.34 33.55 -4.60
C ALA A 49 0.63 32.49 -4.01
N PRO A 50 1.51 31.87 -4.81
CA PRO A 50 2.41 30.83 -4.32
C PRO A 50 3.67 31.41 -3.65
N GLN A 51 3.88 31.08 -2.38
CA GLN A 51 5.16 31.07 -1.66
C GLN A 51 5.24 29.70 -0.95
N GLY A 52 6.34 28.98 -0.79
CA GLY A 52 7.77 29.16 -1.07
C GLY A 52 8.51 28.00 -0.37
N GLN A 53 9.65 27.57 -0.90
CA GLN A 53 10.59 26.67 -0.20
C GLN A 53 11.37 27.45 0.90
N PRO A 54 11.96 26.76 1.91
CA PRO A 54 12.36 27.38 3.18
C PRO A 54 13.72 28.10 3.15
N HIS A 55 13.81 29.06 4.08
CA HIS A 55 14.91 29.95 4.46
C HIS A 55 16.20 29.27 4.97
N LEU A 56 17.35 29.98 4.82
CA LEU A 56 18.19 30.64 5.87
C LEU A 56 19.61 30.96 5.28
N PRO A 57 20.46 31.84 5.86
CA PRO A 57 20.37 33.31 5.88
C PRO A 57 21.69 34.06 5.50
N ASP A 58 21.62 35.40 5.50
CA ASP A 58 22.69 36.42 5.64
C ASP A 58 23.70 36.65 4.49
N ALA A 59 24.09 37.87 4.09
CA ALA A 59 23.73 39.22 4.47
C ALA A 59 24.24 40.25 3.42
N ARG A 60 23.43 41.30 3.21
CA ARG A 60 23.77 42.71 2.88
C ARG A 60 24.47 43.06 1.55
N GLY A 61 23.76 43.88 0.76
CA GLY A 61 24.30 45.19 0.33
C GLY A 61 24.25 45.54 -1.17
N GLN A 62 23.33 46.46 -1.50
CA GLN A 62 23.44 47.51 -2.55
C GLN A 62 23.28 47.18 -4.05
N ALA A 63 22.27 47.83 -4.65
CA ALA A 63 22.21 48.24 -6.07
C ALA A 63 23.06 49.53 -6.26
N PRO A 64 23.31 50.09 -7.49
CA PRO A 64 22.69 49.78 -8.80
C PRO A 64 23.65 49.79 -10.04
N ALA A 65 23.07 49.52 -11.21
CA ALA A 65 23.49 49.94 -12.58
C ALA A 65 24.76 49.35 -13.22
N GLY A 66 24.68 49.04 -14.52
CA GLY A 66 25.85 48.92 -15.40
C GLY A 66 25.70 47.94 -16.57
N LEU A 67 25.57 48.48 -17.79
CA LEU A 67 25.95 47.78 -19.02
C LEU A 67 27.44 47.40 -18.97
N ALA A 68 27.83 46.22 -19.46
CA ALA A 68 28.98 45.98 -20.37
C ALA A 68 29.50 44.51 -20.37
N THR A 69 29.63 43.96 -21.60
CA THR A 69 30.61 42.96 -22.12
C THR A 69 30.68 41.52 -21.58
N PRO A 70 30.79 40.49 -22.47
CA PRO A 70 31.11 39.13 -22.06
C PRO A 70 32.59 39.02 -21.68
N ALA A 71 32.88 38.52 -20.48
CA ALA A 71 34.23 38.18 -20.04
C ALA A 71 34.54 36.72 -20.39
N THR A 72 35.61 36.54 -21.14
CA THR A 72 36.27 35.28 -21.49
C THR A 72 36.88 34.64 -20.24
N GLY A 73 36.22 33.61 -19.68
CA GLY A 73 36.78 32.72 -18.67
C GLY A 73 36.88 31.28 -19.20
N PRO A 74 37.82 30.44 -18.71
CA PRO A 74 37.93 29.06 -19.15
C PRO A 74 36.65 28.28 -18.80
N LEU A 75 36.10 27.58 -19.80
CA LEU A 75 34.88 26.78 -19.66
C LEU A 75 35.05 25.70 -18.58
N SER A 76 33.97 25.42 -17.84
CA SER A 76 33.96 24.30 -16.90
C SER A 76 34.04 22.96 -17.66
N PRO A 77 34.59 21.89 -17.04
CA PRO A 77 34.71 20.56 -17.65
C PRO A 77 33.42 20.05 -18.32
N ASP A 78 32.27 20.27 -17.68
CA ASP A 78 30.97 19.81 -18.18
C ASP A 78 30.49 20.63 -19.39
N GLN A 79 30.79 21.94 -19.40
CA GLN A 79 30.48 22.81 -20.54
C GLN A 79 31.34 22.46 -21.77
N GLU A 80 32.61 22.07 -21.57
CA GLU A 80 33.47 21.58 -22.65
C GLU A 80 32.95 20.25 -23.22
N ILE A 81 32.53 19.31 -22.37
CA ILE A 81 31.97 18.02 -22.81
C ILE A 81 30.66 18.22 -23.57
N ASP A 82 29.79 19.12 -23.11
CA ASP A 82 28.53 19.43 -23.79
C ASP A 82 28.75 20.16 -25.13
N ALA A 83 29.80 20.99 -25.25
CA ALA A 83 30.21 21.57 -26.53
C ALA A 83 30.66 20.47 -27.51
N ILE A 84 31.50 19.54 -27.06
CA ILE A 84 31.97 18.41 -27.89
C ILE A 84 30.79 17.48 -28.28
N ARG A 85 29.80 17.31 -27.40
CA ARG A 85 28.60 16.53 -27.71
C ARG A 85 27.77 17.17 -28.84
N ARG A 86 27.72 18.50 -28.89
CA ARG A 86 27.02 19.26 -29.95
C ARG A 86 27.73 19.20 -31.30
N GLU A 87 29.01 18.85 -31.34
CA GLU A 87 29.76 18.66 -32.59
C GLU A 87 29.34 17.40 -33.38
N GLY A 88 28.56 16.49 -32.78
CA GLY A 88 27.98 15.36 -33.51
C GLY A 88 28.99 14.29 -33.93
N LEU A 89 30.06 14.08 -33.17
CA LEU A 89 31.11 13.10 -33.48
C LEU A 89 30.55 11.68 -33.60
N THR A 90 30.98 10.97 -34.64
CA THR A 90 30.56 9.58 -34.88
C THR A 90 31.17 8.63 -33.84
N GLY A 91 30.47 7.53 -33.54
CA GLY A 91 30.97 6.51 -32.60
C GLY A 91 32.35 5.92 -32.97
N ARG A 92 32.73 5.96 -34.26
CA ARG A 92 34.07 5.54 -34.71
C ARG A 92 35.14 6.57 -34.32
N GLN A 93 34.87 7.86 -34.51
CA GLN A 93 35.75 8.96 -34.13
C GLN A 93 36.01 9.01 -32.62
N LEU A 94 34.96 8.78 -31.83
CA LEU A 94 35.05 8.70 -30.37
C LEU A 94 35.95 7.56 -29.88
N ARG A 95 35.84 6.36 -30.46
CA ARG A 95 36.74 5.24 -30.15
C ARG A 95 38.19 5.49 -30.57
N MET A 96 38.39 6.19 -31.70
CA MET A 96 39.73 6.59 -32.14
C MET A 96 40.35 7.60 -31.16
N ALA A 97 39.59 8.61 -30.74
CA ALA A 97 40.03 9.59 -29.75
C ALA A 97 40.41 8.91 -28.42
N ARG A 98 39.61 7.96 -27.91
CA ARG A 98 39.97 7.17 -26.72
C ARG A 98 41.29 6.42 -26.89
N ARG A 99 41.51 5.78 -28.04
CA ARG A 99 42.76 5.04 -28.33
C ARG A 99 43.97 5.98 -28.40
N VAL A 100 43.81 7.16 -28.98
CA VAL A 100 44.87 8.18 -29.04
C VAL A 100 45.15 8.72 -27.64
N ALA A 101 44.13 9.01 -26.83
CA ALA A 101 44.28 9.43 -25.44
C ALA A 101 45.08 8.40 -24.62
N GLN A 102 44.75 7.10 -24.74
CA GLN A 102 45.49 6.02 -24.08
C GLN A 102 46.95 5.94 -24.53
N LYS A 103 47.25 6.16 -25.83
CA LYS A 103 48.62 6.21 -26.33
C LYS A 103 49.42 7.39 -25.77
N HIS A 104 48.75 8.47 -25.40
CA HIS A 104 49.35 9.63 -24.73
C HIS A 104 49.29 9.52 -23.19
N GLY A 105 48.99 8.33 -22.64
CA GLY A 105 48.99 8.08 -21.20
C GLY A 105 47.82 8.70 -20.44
N LEU A 106 46.78 9.16 -21.14
CA LEU A 106 45.59 9.75 -20.53
C LEU A 106 44.55 8.67 -20.18
N VAL A 107 43.90 8.82 -19.03
CA VAL A 107 42.83 7.92 -18.54
C VAL A 107 41.49 8.66 -18.56
N PRO A 108 40.76 8.67 -19.70
CA PRO A 108 39.50 9.40 -19.81
C PRO A 108 38.34 8.66 -19.13
N ALA A 109 37.44 9.39 -18.47
CA ALA A 109 36.24 8.81 -17.85
C ALA A 109 35.15 8.45 -18.87
N SER A 110 35.17 9.08 -20.05
CA SER A 110 34.20 8.91 -21.13
C SER A 110 34.84 9.17 -22.50
N ASP A 111 34.21 8.69 -23.58
CA ASP A 111 34.68 8.94 -24.95
C ASP A 111 34.79 10.42 -25.31
N PHE A 112 33.85 11.24 -24.82
CA PHE A 112 33.87 12.69 -25.02
C PHE A 112 34.93 13.38 -24.15
N ASP A 113 35.22 12.81 -22.98
CA ASP A 113 36.27 13.29 -22.09
C ASP A 113 37.66 13.01 -22.68
N ALA A 114 37.82 11.92 -23.45
CA ALA A 114 39.05 11.65 -24.20
C ALA A 114 39.36 12.75 -25.23
N VAL A 115 38.34 13.26 -25.94
CA VAL A 115 38.50 14.36 -26.91
C VAL A 115 38.86 15.66 -26.18
N ARG A 116 38.23 15.93 -25.04
CA ARG A 116 38.52 17.11 -24.21
C ARG A 116 39.98 17.12 -23.72
N LEU A 117 40.44 16.01 -23.15
CA LEU A 117 41.81 15.88 -22.62
C LEU A 117 42.86 16.02 -23.73
N LEU A 118 42.62 15.44 -24.91
CA LEU A 118 43.50 15.58 -26.06
C LEU A 118 43.56 17.03 -26.56
N ARG A 119 42.41 17.72 -26.67
CA ARG A 119 42.37 19.13 -27.10
C ARG A 119 43.03 20.07 -26.09
N ARG A 120 42.94 19.80 -24.78
CA ARG A 120 43.68 20.57 -23.76
C ARG A 120 45.19 20.38 -23.84
N GLN A 121 45.65 19.26 -24.38
CA GLN A 121 47.05 19.03 -24.69
C GLN A 121 47.46 19.57 -26.08
N GLY A 122 46.56 20.25 -26.79
CA GLY A 122 46.80 20.77 -28.14
C GLY A 122 46.87 19.70 -29.22
N ILE A 123 46.43 18.47 -28.93
CA ILE A 123 46.49 17.33 -29.84
C ILE A 123 45.10 17.14 -30.45
N ASP A 124 44.98 17.33 -31.76
CA ASP A 124 43.74 17.03 -32.48
C ASP A 124 43.68 15.54 -32.85
N PRO A 125 42.71 14.77 -32.32
CA PRO A 125 42.57 13.35 -32.61
C PRO A 125 42.29 13.02 -34.09
N PHE A 126 41.94 14.01 -34.93
CA PHE A 126 41.46 13.78 -36.30
C PHE A 126 42.37 14.31 -37.42
N GLN A 127 43.41 15.08 -37.12
CA GLN A 127 44.28 15.70 -38.14
C GLN A 127 44.96 14.70 -39.10
N ARG A 128 45.22 13.47 -38.67
CA ARG A 128 45.86 12.46 -39.54
C ARG A 128 44.91 11.79 -40.54
N ALA A 129 43.59 11.91 -40.35
CA ALA A 129 42.61 11.33 -41.27
C ALA A 129 42.40 12.22 -42.51
N ASN A 130 42.39 13.54 -42.35
CA ASN A 130 42.10 14.47 -43.44
C ASN A 130 43.29 14.70 -44.41
N MET A 131 44.52 14.37 -43.99
CA MET A 131 45.71 14.51 -44.85
C MET A 131 45.83 13.42 -45.93
N LEU A 132 45.06 12.33 -45.82
CA LEU A 132 45.04 11.22 -46.78
C LEU A 132 43.83 11.27 -47.75
N GLU A 133 42.91 12.22 -47.55
CA GLU A 133 41.72 12.41 -48.38
C GLU A 133 41.87 13.62 -49.33
N LEU A 134 42.72 14.61 -49.00
CA LEU A 134 42.96 15.81 -49.81
C LEU A 134 44.05 15.65 -50.90
N VAL A 135 44.60 14.45 -51.09
CA VAL A 135 45.52 14.11 -52.21
C VAL A 135 44.91 13.02 -53.12
N ARG A 136 43.60 12.75 -53.01
CA ARG A 136 42.89 11.72 -53.79
C ARG A 136 41.70 12.23 -54.61
N SER A 137 41.60 13.54 -54.82
CA SER A 137 40.60 14.17 -55.67
C SER A 137 41.23 14.91 -56.86
N GLU A 138 42.21 14.31 -57.52
CA GLU A 138 42.45 14.49 -58.95
C GLU A 138 42.95 13.16 -59.51
N ALA A 139 42.54 12.83 -60.73
CA ALA A 139 42.81 11.59 -61.49
C ALA A 139 41.94 10.36 -61.15
N SER A 140 40.80 10.31 -61.83
CA SER A 140 40.37 9.06 -62.47
C SER A 140 41.37 8.71 -63.58
N ALA A 141 41.96 7.50 -63.53
CA ALA A 141 42.27 6.60 -64.64
C ALA A 141 43.46 5.69 -64.31
N GLY A 142 43.34 4.40 -64.64
CA GLY A 142 44.50 3.56 -64.96
C GLY A 142 45.02 2.63 -63.86
N GLU A 143 44.67 1.36 -63.99
CA GLU A 143 45.52 0.15 -63.92
C GLU A 143 46.75 0.08 -62.99
N GLY A 144 46.81 -1.06 -62.27
CA GLY A 144 48.00 -1.91 -62.27
C GLY A 144 48.97 -1.80 -61.07
N GLY A 145 49.43 -2.96 -60.59
CA GLY A 145 50.79 -3.09 -60.05
C GLY A 145 50.91 -3.35 -58.55
N ALA A 146 51.48 -4.52 -58.23
CA ALA A 146 51.79 -5.04 -56.91
C ALA A 146 52.95 -4.30 -56.19
N GLY A 147 53.06 -4.47 -54.86
CA GLY A 147 54.26 -4.10 -54.10
C GLY A 147 54.15 -4.35 -52.59
N GLN A 148 54.90 -5.32 -52.09
CA GLN A 148 55.04 -5.78 -50.70
C GLN A 148 55.55 -4.71 -49.71
N VAL A 149 55.16 -4.83 -48.42
CA VAL A 149 56.05 -4.51 -47.28
C VAL A 149 55.79 -5.48 -46.10
N GLN A 150 56.90 -6.03 -45.58
CA GLN A 150 57.09 -6.99 -44.49
C GLN A 150 56.71 -6.47 -43.08
N PRO A 151 56.59 -7.36 -42.08
CA PRO A 151 57.19 -7.08 -40.76
C PRO A 151 58.00 -8.26 -40.18
N PRO A 152 58.77 -8.04 -39.08
CA PRO A 152 60.12 -8.58 -38.91
C PRO A 152 60.25 -9.85 -38.04
N ARG A 153 61.47 -10.38 -38.09
CA ARG A 153 62.04 -11.59 -37.49
C ARG A 153 62.18 -11.54 -35.96
N THR A 154 62.08 -12.72 -35.33
CA THR A 154 62.79 -13.07 -34.09
C THR A 154 63.31 -14.53 -34.11
N MET A 155 64.65 -14.66 -34.15
CA MET A 155 65.52 -15.67 -33.49
C MET A 155 65.45 -17.17 -33.94
N PRO A 156 66.44 -18.03 -33.58
CA PRO A 156 67.60 -18.32 -34.41
C PRO A 156 67.81 -19.82 -34.70
N GLU A 157 68.82 -20.09 -35.53
CA GLU A 157 69.19 -21.39 -36.11
C GLU A 157 69.48 -22.52 -35.10
N THR A 158 69.22 -23.76 -35.56
CA THR A 158 70.08 -24.89 -35.20
C THR A 158 70.41 -25.66 -36.46
N THR A 159 71.69 -25.56 -36.81
CA THR A 159 72.40 -26.21 -37.90
C THR A 159 72.49 -27.71 -37.64
N ARG A 160 72.27 -28.55 -38.67
CA ARG A 160 72.98 -29.85 -38.73
C ARG A 160 73.23 -30.28 -40.17
N ASN A 161 74.52 -30.40 -40.44
CA ASN A 161 75.18 -30.72 -41.70
C ASN A 161 75.05 -32.21 -42.11
N LEU A 162 75.51 -32.45 -43.36
CA LEU A 162 76.23 -33.61 -43.93
C LEU A 162 75.43 -34.45 -44.96
N PRO A 163 76.10 -35.08 -45.95
CA PRO A 163 77.11 -34.50 -46.85
C PRO A 163 76.94 -34.90 -48.34
N SER A 164 77.72 -34.21 -49.17
CA SER A 164 77.98 -34.42 -50.60
C SER A 164 78.62 -35.78 -50.92
N ALA A 165 78.18 -36.39 -52.03
CA ALA A 165 78.98 -37.33 -52.80
C ALA A 165 79.16 -36.75 -54.22
N ARG A 166 80.43 -36.55 -54.57
CA ARG A 166 80.95 -35.84 -55.72
C ARG A 166 81.27 -36.81 -56.86
N ALA A 167 80.70 -36.48 -58.02
CA ALA A 167 81.22 -36.55 -59.40
C ALA A 167 81.80 -37.86 -59.99
N GLY A 168 81.17 -38.27 -61.10
CA GLY A 168 81.83 -38.79 -62.31
C GLY A 168 81.26 -38.05 -63.53
N ASN A 169 82.15 -37.52 -64.38
CA ASN A 169 81.90 -36.54 -65.45
C ASN A 169 81.29 -37.13 -66.73
N GLY A 170 80.48 -36.32 -67.45
CA GLY A 170 80.14 -36.51 -68.87
C GLY A 170 78.83 -35.82 -69.28
N VAL A 171 78.89 -34.55 -69.72
CA VAL A 171 77.77 -33.75 -70.28
C VAL A 171 77.58 -34.05 -71.80
N PRO A 172 76.42 -33.78 -72.45
CA PRO A 172 75.48 -32.69 -72.18
C PRO A 172 73.96 -33.02 -72.17
N ALA A 173 73.21 -32.12 -71.53
CA ALA A 173 71.78 -31.85 -71.75
C ALA A 173 70.75 -32.97 -71.38
N GLY A 174 70.64 -33.30 -70.10
CA GLY A 174 69.32 -33.40 -69.45
C GLY A 174 68.87 -31.97 -69.12
N THR A 175 67.60 -31.57 -69.11
CA THR A 175 66.46 -32.24 -68.50
C THR A 175 65.24 -31.37 -68.85
N ALA A 176 64.15 -31.97 -69.29
CA ALA A 176 62.83 -31.38 -69.06
C ALA A 176 62.07 -32.36 -68.16
N PRO A 177 62.07 -32.19 -66.82
CA PRO A 177 61.01 -32.75 -66.01
C PRO A 177 59.73 -31.93 -66.26
N PRO A 178 58.55 -32.56 -66.35
CA PRO A 178 57.30 -31.82 -66.51
C PRO A 178 57.03 -30.86 -65.33
N PRO A 179 56.24 -29.79 -65.55
CA PRO A 179 56.23 -28.60 -64.71
C PRO A 179 55.61 -28.84 -63.32
N ARG A 180 56.41 -28.62 -62.26
CA ARG A 180 56.04 -28.75 -60.83
C ARG A 180 55.08 -27.66 -60.29
N GLY A 181 54.43 -26.89 -61.17
CA GLY A 181 53.47 -25.84 -60.79
C GLY A 181 52.03 -26.33 -60.71
N GLU A 182 51.59 -27.13 -61.68
CA GLU A 182 50.20 -27.59 -61.75
C GLU A 182 49.87 -28.64 -60.69
N SER A 183 50.81 -29.53 -60.36
CA SER A 183 50.61 -30.56 -59.33
C SER A 183 50.43 -29.95 -57.94
N ARG A 184 51.20 -28.90 -57.59
CA ARG A 184 51.04 -28.17 -56.32
C ARG A 184 49.72 -27.42 -56.22
N MET A 185 49.23 -26.82 -57.31
CA MET A 185 47.94 -26.12 -57.30
C MET A 185 46.76 -27.09 -57.20
N ARG A 186 46.88 -28.29 -57.78
CA ARG A 186 45.90 -29.39 -57.63
C ARG A 186 45.92 -29.96 -56.22
N GLU A 187 47.10 -30.22 -55.66
CA GLU A 187 47.28 -30.68 -54.27
C GLU A 187 46.75 -29.66 -53.24
N VAL A 188 47.03 -28.36 -53.42
CA VAL A 188 46.51 -27.31 -52.53
C VAL A 188 44.98 -27.21 -52.65
N ARG A 189 44.41 -27.38 -53.84
CA ARG A 189 42.95 -27.37 -54.04
C ARG A 189 42.29 -28.61 -53.44
N GLU A 190 42.92 -29.77 -53.53
CA GLU A 190 42.46 -31.01 -52.89
C GLU A 190 42.48 -30.91 -51.36
N ILE A 191 43.54 -30.33 -50.79
CA ILE A 191 43.62 -30.04 -49.35
C ILE A 191 42.54 -29.04 -48.92
N GLN A 192 42.27 -27.98 -49.70
CA GLN A 192 41.20 -27.03 -49.41
C GLN A 192 39.81 -27.67 -49.49
N ILE A 193 39.56 -28.56 -50.46
CA ILE A 193 38.29 -29.29 -50.59
C ILE A 193 38.11 -30.26 -49.41
N ASP A 194 39.17 -30.94 -48.96
CA ASP A 194 39.09 -31.84 -47.80
C ASP A 194 38.88 -31.06 -46.48
N ILE A 195 39.56 -29.92 -46.30
CA ILE A 195 39.33 -29.01 -45.15
C ILE A 195 37.89 -28.49 -45.17
N ALA A 196 37.36 -28.09 -46.33
CA ALA A 196 35.98 -27.64 -46.47
C ALA A 196 34.97 -28.77 -46.18
N ARG A 197 35.23 -30.00 -46.63
CA ARG A 197 34.40 -31.19 -46.33
C ARG A 197 34.40 -31.53 -44.84
N ARG A 198 35.57 -31.49 -44.17
CA ARG A 198 35.68 -31.70 -42.72
C ARG A 198 34.96 -30.63 -41.91
N ARG A 199 35.10 -29.35 -42.29
CA ARG A 199 34.37 -28.23 -41.67
C ARG A 199 32.86 -28.35 -41.86
N ARG A 200 32.39 -28.72 -43.06
CA ARG A 200 30.98 -28.96 -43.33
C ARG A 200 30.43 -30.12 -42.50
N ARG A 201 31.16 -31.23 -42.37
CA ARG A 201 30.79 -32.36 -41.51
C ARG A 201 30.75 -31.98 -40.04
N ALA A 202 31.77 -31.26 -39.54
CA ALA A 202 31.80 -30.79 -38.16
C ALA A 202 30.66 -29.79 -37.85
N PHE A 203 30.39 -28.85 -38.75
CA PHE A 203 29.27 -27.91 -38.64
C PHE A 203 27.91 -28.64 -38.72
N ALA A 204 27.76 -29.61 -39.63
CA ALA A 204 26.55 -30.41 -39.72
C ALA A 204 26.30 -31.24 -38.45
N LEU A 205 27.36 -31.83 -37.86
CA LEU A 205 27.26 -32.56 -36.59
C LEU A 205 26.93 -31.62 -35.42
N MET A 206 27.50 -30.41 -35.38
CA MET A 206 27.15 -29.39 -34.40
C MET A 206 25.70 -28.94 -34.54
N MET A 207 25.24 -28.69 -35.76
CA MET A 207 23.85 -28.31 -36.04
C MET A 207 22.88 -29.46 -35.76
N ALA A 208 23.25 -30.70 -36.03
CA ALA A 208 22.45 -31.88 -35.68
C ALA A 208 22.32 -32.04 -34.15
N ARG A 209 23.40 -31.82 -33.39
CA ARG A 209 23.35 -31.81 -31.92
C ARG A 209 22.49 -30.67 -31.39
N LEU A 210 22.67 -29.45 -31.91
CA LEU A 210 21.85 -28.30 -31.55
C LEU A 210 20.37 -28.56 -31.88
N ALA A 211 20.08 -29.13 -33.05
CA ALA A 211 18.73 -29.46 -33.45
C ALA A 211 18.10 -30.52 -32.53
N ALA A 212 18.84 -31.58 -32.19
CA ALA A 212 18.33 -32.65 -31.33
C ALA A 212 18.10 -32.21 -29.87
N PHE A 213 19.02 -31.40 -29.31
CA PHE A 213 18.97 -31.03 -27.89
C PHE A 213 18.29 -29.69 -27.59
N VAL A 214 18.15 -28.82 -28.60
CA VAL A 214 17.51 -27.51 -28.43
C VAL A 214 16.27 -27.39 -29.32
N LEU A 215 16.43 -27.46 -30.64
CA LEU A 215 15.29 -27.19 -31.54
C LEU A 215 14.17 -28.20 -31.42
N LEU A 216 14.48 -29.49 -31.25
CA LEU A 216 13.49 -30.56 -31.14
C LEU A 216 12.65 -30.43 -29.86
N PRO A 217 13.22 -30.34 -28.64
CA PRO A 217 12.42 -30.13 -27.43
C PRO A 217 11.70 -28.78 -27.43
N THR A 218 12.28 -27.73 -28.02
CA THR A 218 11.56 -26.45 -28.24
C THR A 218 10.39 -26.60 -29.21
N ALA A 219 10.54 -27.36 -30.30
CA ALA A 219 9.46 -27.60 -31.26
C ALA A 219 8.33 -28.43 -30.63
N ILE A 220 8.66 -29.42 -29.79
CA ILE A 220 7.66 -30.16 -28.99
C ILE A 220 6.93 -29.22 -28.04
N ALA A 221 7.65 -28.36 -27.31
CA ALA A 221 7.03 -27.37 -26.42
C ALA A 221 6.15 -26.38 -27.18
N GLY A 222 6.60 -25.90 -28.33
CA GLY A 222 5.82 -25.04 -29.22
C GLY A 222 4.57 -25.73 -29.72
N TYR A 223 4.68 -26.97 -30.20
CA TYR A 223 3.53 -27.76 -30.62
C TYR A 223 2.51 -27.93 -29.49
N TYR A 224 2.96 -28.19 -28.27
CA TYR A 224 2.09 -28.24 -27.10
C TYR A 224 1.37 -26.90 -26.86
N TYR A 225 2.09 -25.79 -26.78
CA TYR A 225 1.48 -24.49 -26.45
C TYR A 225 0.58 -23.92 -27.56
N PHE A 226 0.83 -24.24 -28.82
CA PHE A 226 0.03 -23.74 -29.95
C PHE A 226 -1.15 -24.64 -30.33
N VAL A 227 -1.06 -25.96 -30.11
CA VAL A 227 -2.05 -26.92 -30.63
C VAL A 227 -2.78 -27.69 -29.52
N ILE A 228 -2.10 -28.03 -28.43
CA ILE A 228 -2.66 -28.92 -27.38
C ILE A 228 -3.18 -28.13 -26.18
N ALA A 229 -2.48 -27.07 -25.78
CA ALA A 229 -2.77 -26.35 -24.54
C ALA A 229 -4.11 -25.62 -24.62
N THR A 230 -4.97 -25.84 -23.62
CA THR A 230 -6.28 -25.21 -23.56
C THR A 230 -6.15 -23.69 -23.37
N PRO A 231 -6.88 -22.88 -24.17
CA PRO A 231 -6.96 -21.46 -23.95
C PRO A 231 -7.61 -21.16 -22.60
N MET A 232 -7.02 -20.23 -21.84
CA MET A 232 -7.52 -19.81 -20.54
C MET A 232 -7.66 -18.29 -20.54
N PHE A 233 -8.79 -17.85 -20.01
CA PHE A 233 -9.27 -16.48 -19.94
C PHE A 233 -9.02 -15.93 -18.54
N ALA A 234 -8.44 -14.74 -18.44
CA ALA A 234 -8.12 -14.12 -17.16
C ALA A 234 -8.99 -12.87 -16.95
N THR A 235 -9.96 -12.96 -16.06
CA THR A 235 -10.74 -11.80 -15.62
C THR A 235 -9.98 -11.06 -14.54
N LYS A 236 -9.84 -9.74 -14.72
CA LYS A 236 -9.13 -8.86 -13.78
C LYS A 236 -10.13 -7.93 -13.12
N SER A 237 -10.00 -7.78 -11.81
CA SER A 237 -10.85 -6.94 -10.99
C SER A 237 -9.98 -6.21 -9.97
N GLU A 238 -10.36 -4.97 -9.68
CA GLU A 238 -9.67 -4.13 -8.71
C GLU A 238 -10.68 -3.54 -7.76
N PHE A 239 -10.44 -3.66 -6.46
CA PHE A 239 -11.37 -3.17 -5.45
C PHE A 239 -10.64 -2.65 -4.23
N VAL A 240 -11.30 -1.73 -3.53
CA VAL A 240 -10.79 -1.09 -2.32
C VAL A 240 -11.83 -1.25 -1.20
N ILE A 241 -11.34 -1.52 0.01
CA ILE A 241 -12.18 -1.53 1.20
C ILE A 241 -12.22 -0.09 1.71
N GLN A 242 -13.38 0.54 1.60
CA GLN A 242 -13.56 1.91 2.09
C GLN A 242 -14.21 1.88 3.45
N GLN A 243 -13.71 2.74 4.33
CA GLN A 243 -14.40 3.04 5.57
C GLN A 243 -15.23 4.30 5.37
N ALA A 244 -16.53 4.28 5.67
CA ALA A 244 -17.33 5.50 5.70
C ALA A 244 -16.78 6.42 6.80
N ASP A 245 -16.24 7.57 6.37
CA ASP A 245 -15.52 8.51 7.24
C ASP A 245 -16.30 8.79 8.53
N ALA A 246 -15.60 8.67 9.66
CA ALA A 246 -16.09 9.16 10.93
C ALA A 246 -15.87 10.68 10.97
N GLN A 247 -16.76 11.44 10.31
CA GLN A 247 -16.69 12.91 10.36
C GLN A 247 -17.17 13.49 11.71
N SER A 248 -17.39 12.67 12.74
CA SER A 248 -17.91 13.10 14.03
C SER A 248 -17.14 12.51 15.20
N GLY A 249 -16.07 13.17 15.61
CA GLY A 249 -15.36 12.84 16.85
C GLY A 249 -14.04 13.58 16.97
N GLY A 250 -14.10 14.84 17.39
CA GLY A 250 -12.91 15.66 17.66
C GLY A 250 -12.13 15.19 18.88
N GLY A 251 -11.46 14.04 18.77
CA GLY A 251 -10.61 13.48 19.82
C GLY A 251 -9.38 12.80 19.23
N LEU A 252 -8.27 12.79 19.98
CA LEU A 252 -7.00 12.15 19.61
C LEU A 252 -7.12 10.66 19.22
N GLY A 253 -8.21 9.98 19.62
CA GLY A 253 -8.51 8.59 19.22
C GLY A 253 -9.02 8.44 17.78
N SER A 254 -9.67 9.46 17.19
CA SER A 254 -10.14 9.38 15.79
C SER A 254 -8.98 9.49 14.80
N LEU A 255 -7.85 10.09 15.22
CA LEU A 255 -6.63 10.16 14.43
C LEU A 255 -6.01 8.78 14.19
N PHE A 256 -6.23 7.80 15.09
CA PHE A 256 -5.72 6.43 14.91
C PHE A 256 -6.70 5.53 14.13
N GLN A 257 -8.02 5.68 14.32
CA GLN A 257 -9.01 4.85 13.63
C GLN A 257 -9.17 5.17 12.13
N GLY A 258 -8.89 6.42 11.71
CA GLY A 258 -8.86 6.81 10.30
C GLY A 258 -7.51 6.58 9.60
N THR A 259 -6.48 6.07 10.28
CA THR A 259 -5.18 5.84 9.64
C THR A 259 -5.20 4.60 8.75
N GLY A 260 -4.50 4.67 7.61
CA GLY A 260 -4.38 3.58 6.63
C GLY A 260 -3.87 2.23 7.18
N LEU A 261 -3.40 2.17 8.43
CA LEU A 261 -3.05 0.92 9.11
C LEU A 261 -4.27 0.00 9.35
N ALA A 262 -5.43 0.55 9.72
CA ALA A 262 -6.62 -0.27 9.97
C ALA A 262 -7.18 -0.84 8.66
N MET A 263 -7.25 -0.01 7.61
CA MET A 263 -7.65 -0.45 6.27
C MET A 263 -6.70 -1.49 5.68
N GLN A 264 -5.41 -1.40 6.01
CA GLN A 264 -4.40 -2.39 5.62
C GLN A 264 -4.66 -3.76 6.26
N GLN A 265 -5.04 -3.82 7.54
CA GLN A 265 -5.37 -5.08 8.20
C GLN A 265 -6.60 -5.75 7.58
N ASP A 266 -7.64 -4.99 7.29
CA ASP A 266 -8.87 -5.49 6.66
C ASP A 266 -8.57 -6.03 5.25
N SER A 267 -7.77 -5.30 4.47
CA SER A 267 -7.33 -5.71 3.12
C SER A 267 -6.52 -7.01 3.14
N ILE A 268 -5.60 -7.15 4.10
CA ILE A 268 -4.81 -8.38 4.28
C ILE A 268 -5.70 -9.54 4.73
N ALA A 269 -6.68 -9.29 5.60
CA ALA A 269 -7.61 -10.32 6.05
C ALA A 269 -8.46 -10.85 4.88
N VAL A 270 -9.01 -9.97 4.05
CA VAL A 270 -9.75 -10.33 2.84
C VAL A 270 -8.87 -11.09 1.85
N GLN A 271 -7.65 -10.61 1.60
CA GLN A 271 -6.68 -11.33 0.76
C GLN A 271 -6.45 -12.76 1.28
N SER A 272 -6.20 -12.91 2.58
CA SER A 272 -5.94 -14.22 3.19
C SER A 272 -7.15 -15.16 3.10
N TYR A 273 -8.36 -14.61 3.24
CA TYR A 273 -9.60 -15.35 3.11
C TYR A 273 -9.82 -15.83 1.67
N LEU A 274 -9.69 -14.93 0.69
CA LEU A 274 -9.87 -15.28 -0.71
C LEU A 274 -8.79 -16.27 -1.22
N GLN A 275 -7.59 -16.27 -0.63
CA GLN A 275 -6.56 -17.27 -0.92
C GLN A 275 -6.72 -18.58 -0.12
N SER A 276 -7.66 -18.64 0.81
CA SER A 276 -7.86 -19.78 1.70
C SER A 276 -8.56 -20.96 1.01
N ARG A 277 -8.53 -22.11 1.68
CA ARG A 277 -9.32 -23.28 1.28
C ARG A 277 -10.82 -23.04 1.39
N ASP A 278 -11.22 -22.20 2.34
CA ASP A 278 -12.61 -21.90 2.62
C ASP A 278 -13.28 -21.22 1.42
N ALA A 279 -12.64 -20.18 0.86
CA ALA A 279 -13.10 -19.52 -0.35
C ALA A 279 -13.18 -20.47 -1.56
N MET A 280 -12.22 -21.40 -1.71
CA MET A 280 -12.23 -22.40 -2.78
C MET A 280 -13.38 -23.41 -2.62
N LEU A 281 -13.61 -23.89 -1.40
CA LEU A 281 -14.69 -24.83 -1.11
C LEU A 281 -16.05 -24.19 -1.36
N ARG A 282 -16.22 -22.94 -0.93
CA ARG A 282 -17.43 -22.15 -1.18
C ARG A 282 -17.65 -21.90 -2.67
N LEU A 283 -16.61 -21.49 -3.40
CA LEU A 283 -16.68 -21.32 -4.86
C LEU A 283 -17.03 -22.64 -5.57
N ASN A 284 -16.57 -23.77 -5.03
CA ASN A 284 -16.94 -25.08 -5.54
C ASN A 284 -18.40 -25.45 -5.27
N GLU A 285 -18.93 -25.08 -4.11
CA GLU A 285 -20.33 -25.32 -3.75
C GLU A 285 -21.29 -24.48 -4.60
N ASP A 286 -20.96 -23.20 -4.80
CA ASP A 286 -21.86 -22.26 -5.49
C ASP A 286 -21.77 -22.38 -7.02
N LEU A 287 -20.56 -22.47 -7.58
CA LEU A 287 -20.33 -22.42 -9.04
C LEU A 287 -19.59 -23.64 -9.61
N GLY A 288 -19.32 -24.66 -8.79
CA GLY A 288 -18.73 -25.90 -9.29
C GLY A 288 -17.29 -25.76 -9.81
N PHE A 289 -16.42 -25.09 -9.07
CA PHE A 289 -14.99 -24.94 -9.39
C PHE A 289 -14.32 -26.27 -9.82
N ARG A 290 -14.49 -27.36 -9.06
CA ARG A 290 -13.88 -28.66 -9.40
C ARG A 290 -14.48 -29.26 -10.65
N SER A 291 -15.79 -29.14 -10.86
CA SER A 291 -16.45 -29.65 -12.06
C SER A 291 -15.97 -28.91 -13.31
N HIS A 292 -15.80 -27.59 -13.23
CA HIS A 292 -15.27 -26.78 -14.34
C HIS A 292 -13.88 -27.27 -14.76
N PHE A 293 -12.96 -27.41 -13.82
CA PHE A 293 -11.59 -27.85 -14.12
C PHE A 293 -11.43 -29.35 -14.40
N SER A 294 -12.49 -30.14 -14.25
CA SER A 294 -12.51 -31.57 -14.58
C SER A 294 -13.03 -31.86 -15.98
N GLN A 295 -13.45 -30.85 -16.74
CA GLN A 295 -14.03 -31.00 -18.08
C GLN A 295 -13.05 -31.57 -19.10
N ASP A 296 -13.57 -32.31 -20.07
CA ASP A 296 -12.76 -33.09 -21.03
C ASP A 296 -11.96 -32.25 -22.04
N PHE A 297 -12.39 -31.03 -22.33
CA PHE A 297 -11.68 -30.13 -23.24
C PHE A 297 -10.45 -29.45 -22.59
N ILE A 298 -10.28 -29.59 -21.28
CA ILE A 298 -9.10 -29.10 -20.56
C ILE A 298 -7.97 -30.10 -20.75
N ASP A 299 -6.79 -29.59 -21.10
CA ASP A 299 -5.62 -30.39 -21.38
C ASP A 299 -5.21 -31.23 -20.15
N LEU A 300 -4.74 -32.46 -20.41
CA LEU A 300 -4.38 -33.45 -19.38
C LEU A 300 -3.41 -32.92 -18.30
N VAL A 301 -2.59 -31.91 -18.64
CA VAL A 301 -1.60 -31.34 -17.72
C VAL A 301 -2.24 -30.38 -16.72
N ARG A 302 -3.29 -29.64 -17.11
CA ARG A 302 -3.99 -28.68 -16.24
C ARG A 302 -5.32 -29.22 -15.69
N ARG A 303 -5.88 -30.25 -16.33
CA ARG A 303 -7.14 -30.87 -15.94
C ARG A 303 -7.05 -31.46 -14.55
N LEU A 304 -8.07 -31.19 -13.74
CA LEU A 304 -8.25 -31.83 -12.46
C LEU A 304 -8.85 -33.23 -12.68
N PRO A 305 -8.24 -34.32 -12.15
CA PRO A 305 -8.89 -35.62 -12.21
C PRO A 305 -10.25 -35.60 -11.49
N PRO A 306 -11.28 -36.33 -11.97
CA PRO A 306 -12.60 -36.31 -11.35
C PRO A 306 -12.58 -36.77 -9.88
N GLU A 307 -11.71 -37.73 -9.55
CA GLU A 307 -11.51 -38.26 -8.19
C GLU A 307 -10.41 -37.51 -7.39
N ALA A 308 -10.00 -36.32 -7.83
CA ALA A 308 -8.88 -35.62 -7.21
C ALA A 308 -9.25 -35.07 -5.82
N SER A 309 -8.31 -35.11 -4.87
CA SER A 309 -8.55 -34.63 -3.50
C SER A 309 -8.73 -33.10 -3.43
N ASN A 310 -9.36 -32.61 -2.37
CA ASN A 310 -9.52 -31.17 -2.14
C ASN A 310 -8.17 -30.41 -2.14
N GLU A 311 -7.09 -31.05 -1.72
CA GLU A 311 -5.75 -30.44 -1.74
C GLU A 311 -5.21 -30.25 -3.17
N SER A 312 -5.53 -31.14 -4.09
CA SER A 312 -5.17 -30.97 -5.50
C SER A 312 -5.99 -29.86 -6.16
N ALA A 313 -7.28 -29.76 -5.85
CA ALA A 313 -8.15 -28.66 -6.27
C ALA A 313 -7.65 -27.33 -5.70
N TYR A 314 -7.23 -27.29 -4.43
CA TYR A 314 -6.66 -26.10 -3.82
C TYR A 314 -5.35 -25.65 -4.46
N LYS A 315 -4.44 -26.58 -4.80
CA LYS A 315 -3.22 -26.26 -5.56
C LYS A 315 -3.53 -25.67 -6.92
N LEU A 316 -4.60 -26.12 -7.58
CA LEU A 316 -5.05 -25.53 -8.84
C LEU A 316 -5.65 -24.15 -8.61
N TYR A 317 -6.49 -23.99 -7.59
CA TYR A 317 -7.07 -22.73 -7.17
C TYR A 317 -6.00 -21.65 -6.94
N GLN A 318 -4.94 -21.94 -6.18
CA GLN A 318 -3.83 -21.01 -5.95
C GLN A 318 -3.10 -20.56 -7.23
N LYS A 319 -3.08 -21.39 -8.28
CA LYS A 319 -2.47 -21.03 -9.58
C LYS A 319 -3.39 -20.18 -10.45
N THR A 320 -4.68 -20.28 -10.19
CA THR A 320 -5.77 -19.82 -11.05
C THR A 320 -6.37 -18.52 -10.53
N VAL A 321 -6.49 -18.39 -9.21
CA VAL A 321 -6.93 -17.20 -8.50
C VAL A 321 -5.71 -16.55 -7.88
N LYS A 322 -5.30 -15.41 -8.43
CA LYS A 322 -4.17 -14.62 -7.94
C LYS A 322 -4.67 -13.32 -7.39
N ILE A 323 -4.30 -13.03 -6.15
CA ILE A 323 -4.72 -11.82 -5.45
C ILE A 323 -3.47 -11.14 -4.92
N GLY A 324 -3.32 -9.86 -5.24
CA GLY A 324 -2.24 -9.00 -4.76
C GLY A 324 -2.82 -7.77 -4.08
N TYR A 325 -2.23 -7.37 -2.96
CA TYR A 325 -2.52 -6.12 -2.28
C TYR A 325 -1.41 -5.10 -2.58
N ASP A 326 -1.79 -3.93 -3.07
CA ASP A 326 -0.89 -2.80 -3.23
C ASP A 326 -1.00 -1.87 -2.01
N SER A 327 -0.01 -1.87 -1.13
CA SER A 327 -0.02 -1.05 0.08
C SER A 327 0.11 0.46 -0.18
N THR A 328 0.53 0.86 -1.38
CA THR A 328 0.69 2.27 -1.75
C THR A 328 -0.64 2.86 -2.20
N GLU A 329 -1.39 2.09 -2.99
CA GLU A 329 -2.69 2.50 -3.54
C GLU A 329 -3.87 2.07 -2.63
N GLY A 330 -3.66 1.10 -1.73
CA GLY A 330 -4.73 0.51 -0.91
C GLY A 330 -5.67 -0.40 -1.70
N ILE A 331 -5.27 -0.84 -2.91
CA ILE A 331 -6.12 -1.57 -3.84
C ILE A 331 -5.78 -3.07 -3.79
N LEU A 332 -6.82 -3.91 -3.76
CA LEU A 332 -6.69 -5.34 -4.03
C LEU A 332 -6.89 -5.58 -5.52
N LYS A 333 -5.89 -6.19 -6.15
CA LYS A 333 -5.89 -6.60 -7.56
C LYS A 333 -6.11 -8.11 -7.59
N MET A 334 -7.21 -8.54 -8.20
CA MET A 334 -7.57 -9.95 -8.34
C MET A 334 -7.57 -10.35 -9.81
N GLU A 335 -6.92 -11.47 -10.11
CA GLU A 335 -6.92 -12.12 -11.41
C GLU A 335 -7.47 -13.53 -11.25
N VAL A 336 -8.59 -13.82 -11.91
CA VAL A 336 -9.23 -15.14 -11.90
C VAL A 336 -9.15 -15.73 -13.29
N ILE A 337 -8.51 -16.89 -13.38
CA ILE A 337 -8.28 -17.60 -14.63
C ILE A 337 -9.34 -18.71 -14.78
N ALA A 338 -9.92 -18.89 -15.95
CA ALA A 338 -10.76 -20.05 -16.22
C ALA A 338 -10.68 -20.46 -17.69
N ALA A 339 -11.10 -21.68 -18.00
CA ALA A 339 -11.11 -22.17 -19.38
C ALA A 339 -12.20 -21.55 -20.26
N ASP A 340 -13.14 -20.83 -19.66
CA ASP A 340 -14.27 -20.15 -20.31
C ASP A 340 -14.32 -18.69 -19.83
N PRO A 341 -14.55 -17.71 -20.73
CA PRO A 341 -14.54 -16.30 -20.39
C PRO A 341 -15.67 -15.92 -19.41
N ASP A 342 -16.89 -16.44 -19.61
CA ASP A 342 -18.03 -16.15 -18.76
C ASP A 342 -17.84 -16.77 -17.37
N THR A 343 -17.35 -18.01 -17.31
CA THR A 343 -17.01 -18.65 -16.02
C THR A 343 -15.91 -17.89 -15.28
N SER A 344 -14.91 -17.33 -15.99
CA SER A 344 -13.87 -16.54 -15.35
C SER A 344 -14.42 -15.26 -14.69
N ALA A 345 -15.42 -14.64 -15.32
CA ALA A 345 -16.10 -13.46 -14.79
C ALA A 345 -17.01 -13.84 -13.61
N ALA A 346 -17.81 -14.90 -13.75
CA ALA A 346 -18.68 -15.39 -12.69
C ALA A 346 -17.91 -15.80 -11.43
N PHE A 347 -16.76 -16.47 -11.57
CA PHE A 347 -15.89 -16.79 -10.44
C PHE A 347 -15.32 -15.52 -9.78
N SER A 348 -14.97 -14.51 -10.57
CA SER A 348 -14.48 -13.24 -10.04
C SER A 348 -15.56 -12.49 -9.25
N GLU A 349 -16.78 -12.43 -9.78
CA GLU A 349 -17.94 -11.80 -9.14
C GLU A 349 -18.31 -12.52 -7.83
N ALA A 350 -18.36 -13.85 -7.84
CA ALA A 350 -18.63 -14.63 -6.63
C ALA A 350 -17.56 -14.41 -5.55
N LEU A 351 -16.28 -14.41 -5.92
CA LEU A 351 -15.19 -14.13 -4.97
C LEU A 351 -15.27 -12.71 -4.40
N ILE A 352 -15.66 -11.71 -5.18
CA ILE A 352 -15.91 -10.36 -4.70
C ILE A 352 -17.08 -10.36 -3.70
N SER A 353 -18.19 -11.04 -4.01
CA SER A 353 -19.33 -11.17 -3.09
C SER A 353 -18.91 -11.82 -1.77
N TYR A 354 -18.08 -12.87 -1.81
CA TYR A 354 -17.60 -13.51 -0.58
C TYR A 354 -16.67 -12.58 0.22
N ALA A 355 -15.88 -11.74 -0.45
CA ALA A 355 -15.06 -10.73 0.19
C ALA A 355 -15.92 -9.68 0.90
N GLU A 356 -16.98 -9.19 0.25
CA GLU A 356 -17.94 -8.24 0.82
C GLU A 356 -18.60 -8.82 2.07
N GLU A 357 -19.17 -10.02 1.98
CA GLU A 357 -19.77 -10.71 3.13
C GLU A 357 -18.78 -10.94 4.27
N ARG A 358 -17.51 -11.22 3.95
CA ARG A 358 -16.48 -11.43 4.97
C ARG A 358 -16.19 -10.14 5.74
N VAL A 359 -16.14 -9.01 5.05
CA VAL A 359 -15.94 -7.68 5.66
C VAL A 359 -17.16 -7.29 6.51
N ASP A 360 -18.35 -7.56 6.00
CA ASP A 360 -19.61 -7.29 6.70
C ASP A 360 -19.75 -8.13 7.97
N GLY A 361 -19.48 -9.44 7.88
CA GLY A 361 -19.61 -10.36 9.00
C GLY A 361 -18.67 -10.04 10.17
N LEU A 362 -17.45 -9.58 9.89
CA LEU A 362 -16.51 -9.13 10.93
C LEU A 362 -17.06 -7.92 11.70
N THR A 363 -17.73 -7.01 11.00
CA THR A 363 -18.23 -5.78 11.61
C THR A 363 -19.60 -5.98 12.26
N GLN A 364 -20.48 -6.79 11.67
CA GLN A 364 -21.82 -7.06 12.18
C GLN A 364 -21.82 -7.75 13.54
N ARG A 365 -20.95 -8.75 13.75
CA ARG A 365 -20.82 -9.42 15.05
C ARG A 365 -20.37 -8.45 16.14
N LEU A 366 -19.31 -7.68 15.88
CA LEU A 366 -18.79 -6.71 16.84
C LEU A 366 -19.84 -5.66 17.23
N ARG A 367 -20.62 -5.17 16.27
CA ARG A 367 -21.73 -4.23 16.52
C ARG A 367 -22.85 -4.88 17.34
N GLY A 368 -23.21 -6.11 17.01
CA GLY A 368 -24.22 -6.88 17.74
C GLY A 368 -23.82 -7.04 19.21
N ASP A 369 -22.56 -7.40 19.47
CA ASP A 369 -22.03 -7.58 20.82
C ASP A 369 -21.97 -6.25 21.58
N GLN A 370 -21.54 -5.14 20.94
CA GLN A 370 -21.54 -3.81 21.55
C GLN A 370 -22.94 -3.31 21.90
N MET A 371 -23.91 -3.50 20.99
CA MET A 371 -25.31 -3.15 21.23
C MET A 371 -25.92 -3.97 22.36
N ALA A 372 -25.68 -5.28 22.37
CA ALA A 372 -26.17 -6.17 23.41
C ALA A 372 -25.62 -5.76 24.78
N GLY A 373 -24.30 -5.53 24.88
CA GLY A 373 -23.68 -5.08 26.13
C GLY A 373 -24.12 -3.69 26.59
N ALA A 374 -24.33 -2.74 25.67
CA ALA A 374 -24.83 -1.42 26.00
C ALA A 374 -26.29 -1.46 26.50
N ARG A 375 -27.13 -2.31 25.89
CA ARG A 375 -28.49 -2.54 26.34
C ARG A 375 -28.55 -3.20 27.70
N GLU A 376 -27.76 -4.26 27.92
CA GLU A 376 -27.67 -4.93 29.22
C GLU A 376 -27.22 -3.96 30.33
N SER A 377 -26.26 -3.08 30.01
CA SER A 377 -25.79 -2.05 30.94
C SER A 377 -26.88 -1.03 31.27
N TYR A 378 -27.70 -0.64 30.29
CA TYR A 378 -28.85 0.23 30.49
C TYR A 378 -29.93 -0.43 31.35
N ASP A 379 -30.35 -1.64 31.01
CA ASP A 379 -31.38 -2.40 31.74
C ASP A 379 -30.93 -2.64 33.20
N THR A 380 -29.64 -2.94 33.41
CA THR A 380 -29.04 -3.08 34.75
C THR A 380 -29.03 -1.76 35.53
N ALA A 381 -28.73 -0.64 34.86
CA ALA A 381 -28.74 0.67 35.49
C ALA A 381 -30.16 1.10 35.87
N GLU A 382 -31.15 0.83 35.02
CA GLU A 382 -32.56 1.09 35.28
C GLU A 382 -33.06 0.30 36.52
N ALA A 383 -32.76 -1.00 36.58
CA ALA A 383 -33.11 -1.84 37.73
C ALA A 383 -32.46 -1.33 39.04
N ARG A 384 -31.21 -0.88 38.99
CA ARG A 384 -30.50 -0.31 40.15
C ARG A 384 -31.08 1.03 40.61
N VAL A 385 -31.56 1.85 39.68
CA VAL A 385 -32.28 3.09 40.02
C VAL A 385 -33.59 2.75 40.73
N ALA A 386 -34.35 1.78 40.21
CA ALA A 386 -35.60 1.34 40.85
C ALA A 386 -35.36 0.78 42.26
N GLU A 387 -34.33 -0.03 42.46
CA GLU A 387 -33.93 -0.55 43.78
C GLU A 387 -33.54 0.58 44.75
N ALA A 388 -32.74 1.55 44.28
CA ALA A 388 -32.36 2.71 45.10
C ALA A 388 -33.56 3.59 45.46
N GLN A 389 -34.52 3.77 44.54
CA GLN A 389 -35.77 4.48 44.80
C GLN A 389 -36.60 3.77 45.88
N GLN A 390 -36.77 2.45 45.77
CA GLN A 390 -37.48 1.67 46.80
C GLN A 390 -36.80 1.79 48.16
N LYS A 391 -35.47 1.70 48.22
CA LYS A 391 -34.73 1.85 49.48
C LYS A 391 -34.92 3.23 50.11
N VAL A 392 -34.97 4.29 49.32
CA VAL A 392 -35.30 5.65 49.80
C VAL A 392 -36.72 5.69 50.35
N LEU A 393 -37.70 5.12 49.63
CA LEU A 393 -39.09 5.06 50.08
C LEU A 393 -39.24 4.26 51.40
N ASP A 394 -38.62 3.08 51.50
CA ASP A 394 -38.63 2.26 52.72
C ASP A 394 -38.04 3.00 53.92
N LEU A 395 -36.97 3.77 53.70
CA LEU A 395 -36.34 4.58 54.75
C LEU A 395 -37.21 5.78 55.13
N GLN A 396 -37.89 6.41 54.17
CA GLN A 396 -38.86 7.48 54.44
C GLN A 396 -40.07 6.97 55.23
N GLU A 397 -40.61 5.79 54.88
CA GLU A 397 -41.69 5.14 55.61
C GLU A 397 -41.28 4.77 57.04
N LYS A 398 -40.07 4.22 57.22
CA LYS A 398 -39.51 3.90 58.56
C LYS A 398 -39.24 5.14 59.40
N LEU A 399 -38.86 6.26 58.77
CA LEU A 399 -38.69 7.52 59.47
C LEU A 399 -40.02 8.02 60.05
N GLY A 400 -41.16 7.62 59.46
CA GLY A 400 -42.51 7.75 60.02
C GLY A 400 -43.01 9.18 60.26
N VAL A 401 -42.17 10.18 60.00
CA VAL A 401 -42.38 11.59 60.27
C VAL A 401 -41.98 12.36 59.02
N LEU A 402 -42.87 13.23 58.52
CA LEU A 402 -42.67 14.00 57.29
C LEU A 402 -41.37 14.84 57.33
N ASP A 403 -40.91 15.23 58.52
CA ASP A 403 -39.62 15.87 58.77
C ASP A 403 -39.23 15.79 60.26
N PRO A 404 -38.29 14.92 60.67
CA PRO A 404 -37.79 14.86 62.04
C PRO A 404 -37.16 16.17 62.52
N ALA A 405 -36.63 16.99 61.60
CA ALA A 405 -36.10 18.30 61.95
C ALA A 405 -37.24 19.26 62.34
N SER A 406 -38.38 19.21 61.63
CA SER A 406 -39.58 19.95 62.01
C SER A 406 -40.13 19.52 63.37
N GLU A 407 -40.23 18.22 63.65
CA GLU A 407 -40.73 17.71 64.94
C GLU A 407 -39.78 18.05 66.10
N THR A 408 -38.48 17.88 65.92
CA THR A 408 -37.46 18.28 66.90
C THR A 408 -37.48 19.79 67.14
N SER A 409 -37.67 20.59 66.09
CA SER A 409 -37.78 22.05 66.21
C SER A 409 -39.05 22.47 66.95
N ALA A 410 -40.16 21.77 66.75
CA ALA A 410 -41.42 22.01 67.46
C ALA A 410 -41.29 21.68 68.95
N LEU A 411 -40.65 20.56 69.32
CA LEU A 411 -40.35 20.21 70.71
C LEU A 411 -39.41 21.24 71.37
N MET A 412 -38.35 21.66 70.68
CA MET A 412 -37.46 22.71 71.19
C MET A 412 -38.18 24.05 71.39
N SER A 413 -39.12 24.40 70.50
CA SER A 413 -39.97 25.59 70.64
C SER A 413 -40.90 25.50 71.85
N GLN A 414 -41.49 24.33 72.11
CA GLN A 414 -42.30 24.07 73.30
C GLN A 414 -41.47 24.16 74.59
N ILE A 415 -40.28 23.54 74.63
CA ILE A 415 -39.35 23.62 75.76
C ILE A 415 -38.99 25.08 76.04
N ALA A 416 -38.62 25.84 75.01
CA ALA A 416 -38.29 27.26 75.16
C ALA A 416 -39.48 28.06 75.73
N THR A 417 -40.71 27.76 75.30
CA THR A 417 -41.92 28.42 75.80
C THR A 417 -42.16 28.13 77.28
N PHE A 418 -42.06 26.86 77.70
CA PHE A 418 -42.24 26.49 79.10
C PHE A 418 -41.10 26.98 80.01
N GLU A 419 -39.87 27.06 79.50
CA GLU A 419 -38.76 27.68 80.23
C GLU A 419 -38.98 29.17 80.51
N ILE A 420 -39.57 29.90 79.56
CA ILE A 420 -39.93 31.31 79.76
C ILE A 420 -40.99 31.42 80.87
N GLN A 421 -42.06 30.62 80.80
CA GLN A 421 -43.10 30.57 81.84
C GLN A 421 -42.53 30.19 83.22
N LEU A 422 -41.59 29.24 83.26
CA LEU A 422 -40.91 28.83 84.49
C LEU A 422 -40.11 29.99 85.09
N ARG A 423 -39.40 30.78 84.28
CA ARG A 423 -38.66 31.96 84.73
C ARG A 423 -39.60 33.05 85.26
N GLU A 424 -40.71 33.29 84.58
CA GLU A 424 -41.74 34.25 85.04
C GLU A 424 -42.32 33.84 86.40
N LYS A 425 -42.63 32.55 86.59
CA LYS A 425 -43.15 32.03 87.88
C LYS A 425 -42.11 32.11 89.00
N ARG A 426 -40.84 31.84 88.71
CA ARG A 426 -39.75 32.02 89.68
C ARG A 426 -39.56 33.48 90.09
N LEU A 427 -39.68 34.42 89.15
CA LEU A 427 -39.64 35.85 89.46
C LEU A 427 -40.84 36.27 90.32
N ALA A 428 -42.04 35.76 90.00
CA ALA A 428 -43.24 36.00 90.81
C ALA A 428 -43.10 35.45 92.24
N LEU A 429 -42.45 34.29 92.42
CA LEU A 429 -42.13 33.74 93.74
C LEU A 429 -41.19 34.68 94.51
N GLN A 430 -40.12 35.17 93.88
CA GLN A 430 -39.20 36.11 94.51
C GLN A 430 -39.91 37.39 94.96
N GLN A 431 -40.76 37.97 94.10
CA GLN A 431 -41.57 39.14 94.45
C GLN A 431 -42.50 38.91 95.65
N LEU A 432 -43.06 37.69 95.78
CA LEU A 432 -43.87 37.34 96.95
C LEU A 432 -43.01 37.24 98.22
N LEU A 433 -41.80 36.70 98.12
CA LEU A 433 -40.86 36.52 99.23
C LEU A 433 -40.17 37.81 99.68
N ASP A 434 -40.10 38.84 98.82
CA ASP A 434 -39.59 40.17 99.17
C ASP A 434 -40.48 40.87 100.22
N ASN A 435 -41.72 40.42 100.42
CA ASN A 435 -42.59 40.91 101.48
C ASN A 435 -42.24 40.24 102.83
N PRO A 436 -41.97 41.01 103.91
CA PRO A 436 -41.63 40.47 105.22
C PRO A 436 -42.71 39.60 105.89
N ARG A 437 -43.96 39.60 105.40
CA ARG A 437 -45.02 38.65 105.80
C ARG A 437 -45.79 38.14 104.56
N PRO A 438 -45.24 37.16 103.82
CA PRO A 438 -45.87 36.67 102.60
C PRO A 438 -47.12 35.82 102.91
N SER A 439 -48.09 35.84 102.00
CA SER A 439 -49.28 34.98 102.09
C SER A 439 -48.92 33.56 101.67
N GLN A 440 -48.91 32.61 102.62
CA GLN A 440 -48.45 31.24 102.35
C GLN A 440 -49.27 30.53 101.28
N ALA A 441 -50.60 30.73 101.23
CA ALA A 441 -51.42 30.16 100.16
C ALA A 441 -51.02 30.63 98.75
N ARG A 442 -50.46 31.85 98.61
CA ARG A 442 -49.96 32.35 97.32
C ARG A 442 -48.57 31.80 97.00
N VAL A 443 -47.71 31.68 98.01
CA VAL A 443 -46.37 31.09 97.88
C VAL A 443 -46.47 29.62 97.45
N ASP A 444 -47.26 28.82 98.17
CA ASP A 444 -47.49 27.39 97.89
C ASP A 444 -48.07 27.17 96.48
N GLY A 445 -48.96 28.05 96.04
CA GLY A 445 -49.54 28.02 94.69
C GLY A 445 -48.50 28.22 93.59
N VAL A 446 -47.63 29.23 93.74
CA VAL A 446 -46.56 29.52 92.77
C VAL A 446 -45.46 28.45 92.81
N GLU A 447 -45.10 27.93 93.97
CA GLU A 447 -44.19 26.79 94.10
C GLU A 447 -44.75 25.51 93.46
N GLY A 448 -46.07 25.29 93.57
CA GLY A 448 -46.76 24.22 92.86
C GLY A 448 -46.71 24.39 91.34
N ASP A 449 -46.88 25.61 90.83
CA ASP A 449 -46.76 25.91 89.39
C ASP A 449 -45.32 25.68 88.89
N ILE A 450 -44.32 26.12 89.65
CA ILE A 450 -42.90 25.92 89.34
C ILE A 450 -42.59 24.43 89.23
N ARG A 451 -42.99 23.62 90.22
CA ARG A 451 -42.77 22.15 90.17
C ARG A 451 -43.40 21.50 88.95
N ARG A 452 -44.66 21.84 88.62
CA ARG A 452 -45.34 21.30 87.43
C ARG A 452 -44.63 21.68 86.12
N LEU A 453 -44.15 22.92 86.01
CA LEU A 453 -43.40 23.38 84.83
C LEU A 453 -42.02 22.73 84.74
N GLU A 454 -41.33 22.52 85.87
CA GLU A 454 -40.05 21.80 85.92
C GLU A 454 -40.20 20.33 85.52
N ASP A 455 -41.24 19.65 86.02
CA ASP A 455 -41.56 18.27 85.66
C ASP A 455 -41.86 18.18 84.16
N LEU A 456 -42.67 19.09 83.61
CA LEU A 456 -43.03 19.13 82.19
C LEU A 456 -41.82 19.38 81.28
N VAL A 457 -40.93 20.33 81.64
CA VAL A 457 -39.69 20.59 80.88
C VAL A 457 -38.75 19.39 80.94
N THR A 458 -38.68 18.71 82.09
CA THR A 458 -37.87 17.50 82.25
C THR A 458 -38.41 16.34 81.42
N ASP A 459 -39.72 16.16 81.38
CA ASP A 459 -40.39 15.13 80.57
C ASP A 459 -40.24 15.40 79.06
N LEU A 460 -40.36 16.66 78.62
CA LEU A 460 -40.10 17.03 77.21
C LEU A 460 -38.63 16.85 76.82
N ARG A 461 -37.68 17.06 77.74
CA ARG A 461 -36.25 16.81 77.48
C ARG A 461 -35.90 15.32 77.53
N SER A 462 -36.56 14.56 78.40
CA SER A 462 -36.40 13.10 78.43
C SER A 462 -37.02 12.50 77.17
N SER A 463 -38.17 12.95 76.68
CA SER A 463 -38.76 12.42 75.44
C SER A 463 -37.85 12.59 74.21
N MET A 464 -37.08 13.69 74.15
CA MET A 464 -36.04 13.90 73.13
C MET A 464 -34.87 12.91 73.21
N THR A 465 -34.61 12.33 74.38
CA THR A 465 -33.46 11.44 74.65
C THR A 465 -33.84 9.97 74.87
N GLU A 466 -35.06 9.68 75.34
CA GLU A 466 -35.61 8.38 75.73
C GLU A 466 -36.48 7.71 74.67
N SER A 467 -36.57 8.28 73.46
CA SER A 467 -37.11 7.62 72.26
C SER A 467 -36.36 6.31 71.86
N GLY A 468 -35.55 5.72 72.75
CA GLY A 468 -34.59 4.65 72.51
C GLY A 468 -34.85 3.32 73.24
N ARG A 469 -36.11 2.84 73.39
CA ARG A 469 -36.37 1.43 73.80
C ARG A 469 -37.15 0.57 72.80
N ARG A 470 -37.63 1.13 71.68
CA ARG A 470 -38.27 0.31 70.62
C ARG A 470 -38.12 0.85 69.19
N GLY A 471 -37.42 1.96 68.98
CA GLY A 471 -37.12 2.51 67.66
C GLY A 471 -35.62 2.44 67.40
N ASP A 472 -35.23 1.84 66.28
CA ASP A 472 -33.89 2.05 65.71
C ASP A 472 -33.68 3.57 65.64
N SER A 473 -32.63 4.08 66.28
CA SER A 473 -32.42 5.52 66.52
C SER A 473 -32.79 6.36 65.29
N LEU A 474 -33.75 7.29 65.40
CA LEU A 474 -34.17 8.17 64.30
C LEU A 474 -32.99 8.87 63.63
N ALA A 475 -31.94 9.18 64.39
CA ALA A 475 -30.68 9.72 63.87
C ALA A 475 -29.97 8.75 62.92
N ARG A 476 -29.98 7.45 63.21
CA ARG A 476 -29.43 6.39 62.36
C ARG A 476 -30.22 6.27 61.06
N VAL A 477 -31.55 6.20 61.14
CA VAL A 477 -32.42 6.11 59.95
C VAL A 477 -32.26 7.36 59.08
N SER A 478 -32.11 8.54 59.68
CA SER A 478 -31.85 9.79 58.93
C SER A 478 -30.49 9.80 58.21
N ALA A 479 -29.46 9.20 58.82
CA ALA A 479 -28.15 9.07 58.19
C ALA A 479 -28.19 8.05 57.04
N GLU A 480 -28.89 6.93 57.24
CA GLU A 480 -29.12 5.92 56.19
C GLU A 480 -29.93 6.50 55.02
N LEU A 481 -30.93 7.33 55.29
CA LEU A 481 -31.71 8.03 54.27
C LEU A 481 -30.82 8.95 53.43
N ARG A 482 -29.98 9.78 54.05
CA ARG A 482 -29.03 10.64 53.30
C ARG A 482 -28.08 9.85 52.42
N ILE A 483 -27.61 8.69 52.89
CA ILE A 483 -26.76 7.79 52.09
C ILE A 483 -27.57 7.21 50.93
N ALA A 484 -28.81 6.80 51.16
CA ALA A 484 -29.68 6.26 50.12
C ALA A 484 -30.06 7.31 49.06
N GLU A 485 -30.30 8.57 49.45
CA GLU A 485 -30.52 9.69 48.53
C GLU A 485 -29.28 9.98 47.67
N ALA A 486 -28.09 9.96 48.29
CA ALA A 486 -26.83 10.12 47.56
C ALA A 486 -26.57 8.94 46.60
N ASP A 487 -26.87 7.70 47.00
CA ASP A 487 -26.79 6.54 46.12
C ASP A 487 -27.78 6.66 44.95
N LEU A 488 -29.03 7.05 45.21
CA LEU A 488 -30.05 7.28 44.18
C LEU A 488 -29.57 8.32 43.15
N ALA A 489 -29.05 9.46 43.61
CA ALA A 489 -28.50 10.48 42.71
C ALA A 489 -27.34 9.94 41.86
N ASN A 490 -26.46 9.12 42.46
CA ASN A 490 -25.38 8.46 41.73
C ASN A 490 -25.91 7.43 40.71
N ARG A 491 -26.93 6.62 41.08
CA ARG A 491 -27.55 5.66 40.15
C ARG A 491 -28.22 6.37 38.98
N GLN A 492 -28.87 7.50 39.21
CA GLN A 492 -29.47 8.31 38.14
C GLN A 492 -28.41 8.86 37.18
N LEU A 493 -27.27 9.33 37.69
CA LEU A 493 -26.14 9.75 36.85
C LEU A 493 -25.61 8.59 36.00
N LEU A 494 -25.43 7.41 36.60
CA LEU A 494 -24.98 6.22 35.89
C LEU A 494 -25.98 5.76 34.83
N LEU A 495 -27.30 5.86 35.08
CA LEU A 495 -28.33 5.57 34.10
C LEU A 495 -28.25 6.52 32.90
N GLN A 496 -28.02 7.82 33.13
CA GLN A 496 -27.82 8.79 32.04
C GLN A 496 -26.58 8.45 31.20
N GLN A 497 -25.49 8.03 31.84
CA GLN A 497 -24.29 7.58 31.13
C GLN A 497 -24.54 6.30 30.31
N ALA A 498 -25.26 5.33 30.88
CA ALA A 498 -25.63 4.09 30.19
C ALA A 498 -26.53 4.38 28.98
N LEU A 499 -27.50 5.30 29.11
CA LEU A 499 -28.35 5.75 28.01
C LEU A 499 -27.52 6.40 26.89
N GLN A 500 -26.56 7.26 27.23
CA GLN A 500 -25.67 7.87 26.25
C GLN A 500 -24.81 6.82 25.51
N GLN A 501 -24.31 5.81 26.23
CA GLN A 501 -23.57 4.70 25.63
C GLN A 501 -24.46 3.86 24.72
N MET A 502 -25.71 3.57 25.12
CA MET A 502 -26.68 2.84 24.32
C MET A 502 -27.00 3.59 23.02
N GLU A 503 -27.21 4.91 23.07
CA GLU A 503 -27.46 5.68 21.84
C GLU A 503 -26.23 5.79 20.95
N THR A 504 -25.04 5.88 21.54
CA THR A 504 -23.78 5.82 20.78
C THR A 504 -23.64 4.47 20.07
N ALA A 505 -23.86 3.37 20.79
CA ALA A 505 -23.84 2.03 20.22
C ALA A 505 -24.92 1.88 19.12
N ARG A 506 -26.12 2.45 19.31
CA ARG A 506 -27.22 2.40 18.32
C ARG A 506 -26.85 3.14 17.04
N ILE A 507 -26.23 4.30 17.17
CA ILE A 507 -25.74 5.07 16.02
C ILE A 507 -24.66 4.27 15.28
N GLU A 508 -23.68 3.72 15.98
CA GLU A 508 -22.61 2.91 15.34
C GLU A 508 -23.11 1.59 14.73
N ALA A 509 -24.13 0.97 15.33
CA ALA A 509 -24.75 -0.24 14.80
C ALA A 509 -25.47 0.02 13.47
N ASN A 510 -26.16 1.16 13.35
CA ASN A 510 -26.86 1.58 12.14
C ASN A 510 -25.93 2.20 11.09
N ARG A 511 -24.67 2.48 11.43
CA ARG A 511 -23.71 3.09 10.50
C ARG A 511 -23.10 2.04 9.58
N GLN A 512 -23.17 2.24 8.27
CA GLN A 512 -22.46 1.39 7.30
C GLN A 512 -21.00 1.83 7.22
N VAL A 513 -20.18 1.34 8.15
CA VAL A 513 -18.80 1.82 8.31
C VAL A 513 -17.84 1.22 7.27
N ARG A 514 -18.07 0.04 6.71
CA ARG A 514 -17.16 -0.58 5.74
C ARG A 514 -17.94 -1.10 4.55
N TYR A 515 -17.44 -0.85 3.35
CA TYR A 515 -17.98 -1.42 2.13
C TYR A 515 -16.86 -1.63 1.11
N LEU A 516 -17.08 -2.59 0.22
CA LEU A 516 -16.19 -2.86 -0.90
C LEU A 516 -16.60 -1.95 -2.06
N SER A 517 -15.66 -1.17 -2.57
CA SER A 517 -15.86 -0.34 -3.76
C SER A 517 -15.04 -0.89 -4.91
N LEU A 518 -15.71 -1.16 -6.03
CA LEU A 518 -15.09 -1.68 -7.25
C LEU A 518 -14.44 -0.53 -8.03
N GLY A 519 -13.11 -0.57 -8.15
CA GLY A 519 -12.37 0.28 -9.08
C GLY A 519 -12.43 -0.24 -10.52
N VAL A 520 -12.39 -1.58 -10.67
CA VAL A 520 -12.54 -2.29 -11.95
C VAL A 520 -13.46 -3.49 -11.74
N SER A 521 -14.60 -3.48 -12.43
CA SER A 521 -15.56 -4.58 -12.41
C SER A 521 -15.02 -5.81 -13.17
N PRO A 522 -15.40 -7.03 -12.74
CA PRO A 522 -15.07 -8.25 -13.47
C PRO A 522 -15.77 -8.24 -14.83
N VAL A 523 -15.00 -8.24 -15.92
CA VAL A 523 -15.52 -8.35 -17.28
C VAL A 523 -14.87 -9.54 -17.96
N ALA A 524 -15.69 -10.37 -18.60
CA ALA A 524 -15.25 -11.52 -19.37
C ALA A 524 -14.31 -11.07 -20.51
N PRO A 525 -13.10 -11.63 -20.62
CA PRO A 525 -12.15 -11.19 -21.66
C PRO A 525 -12.47 -11.82 -23.02
N ASP A 526 -12.33 -11.04 -24.09
CA ASP A 526 -12.60 -11.48 -25.47
C ASP A 526 -11.52 -12.43 -26.04
N GLU A 527 -10.29 -12.36 -25.51
CA GLU A 527 -9.16 -13.16 -25.97
C GLU A 527 -8.54 -14.00 -24.84
N ALA A 528 -8.08 -15.20 -25.19
CA ALA A 528 -7.39 -16.08 -24.26
C ALA A 528 -6.06 -15.45 -23.81
N THR A 529 -5.94 -15.20 -22.50
CA THR A 529 -4.74 -14.59 -21.90
C THR A 529 -3.60 -15.59 -21.76
N TYR A 530 -3.93 -16.88 -21.61
CA TYR A 530 -2.97 -17.97 -21.48
C TYR A 530 -3.33 -19.14 -22.39
N PRO A 531 -2.35 -19.96 -22.81
CA PRO A 531 -0.91 -19.77 -22.63
C PRO A 531 -0.36 -18.69 -23.57
N ARG A 532 0.65 -17.95 -23.11
CA ARG A 532 1.40 -17.04 -23.99
C ARG A 532 2.34 -17.87 -24.88
N ALA A 533 1.78 -18.49 -25.92
CA ALA A 533 2.44 -19.54 -26.69
C ALA A 533 3.78 -19.09 -27.28
N PHE A 534 3.87 -17.88 -27.82
CA PHE A 534 5.12 -17.32 -28.32
C PHE A 534 6.15 -17.09 -27.20
N GLU A 535 5.77 -16.42 -26.12
CA GLU A 535 6.65 -16.13 -24.97
C GLU A 535 7.16 -17.42 -24.32
N ASN A 536 6.28 -18.39 -24.11
CA ASN A 536 6.62 -19.68 -23.51
C ASN A 536 7.52 -20.52 -24.42
N THR A 537 7.31 -20.48 -25.74
CA THR A 537 8.16 -21.21 -26.70
C THR A 537 9.55 -20.57 -26.82
N ALA A 538 9.62 -19.23 -26.86
CA ALA A 538 10.88 -18.50 -26.84
C ALA A 538 11.64 -18.73 -25.53
N LEU A 539 10.94 -18.75 -24.39
CA LEU A 539 11.53 -19.09 -23.10
C LEU A 539 12.08 -20.53 -23.09
N ALA A 540 11.30 -21.50 -23.60
CA ALA A 540 11.76 -22.88 -23.73
C ALA A 540 13.03 -22.99 -24.60
N PHE A 541 13.09 -22.26 -25.73
CA PHE A 541 14.29 -22.17 -26.56
C PHE A 541 15.51 -21.66 -25.79
N LEU A 542 15.35 -20.57 -25.02
CA LEU A 542 16.42 -20.01 -24.21
C LEU A 542 16.88 -20.96 -23.10
N ILE A 543 15.94 -21.66 -22.44
CA ILE A 543 16.26 -22.63 -21.39
C ILE A 543 17.04 -23.81 -21.98
N PHE A 544 16.54 -24.45 -23.03
CA PHE A 544 17.25 -25.58 -23.64
C PHE A 544 18.59 -25.15 -24.26
N GLY A 545 18.64 -23.96 -24.87
CA GLY A 545 19.89 -23.38 -25.38
C GLY A 545 20.90 -23.11 -24.26
N GLY A 546 20.46 -22.59 -23.13
CA GLY A 546 21.29 -22.34 -21.95
C GLY A 546 21.83 -23.63 -21.32
N ILE A 547 20.97 -24.64 -21.16
CA ILE A 547 21.37 -25.97 -20.67
C ILE A 547 22.40 -26.60 -21.62
N TYR A 548 22.15 -26.55 -22.92
CA TYR A 548 23.08 -27.06 -23.93
C TYR A 548 24.44 -26.35 -23.86
N LEU A 549 24.45 -25.02 -23.71
CA LEU A 549 25.69 -24.24 -23.58
C LEU A 549 26.46 -24.63 -22.31
N MET A 550 25.79 -24.73 -21.17
CA MET A 550 26.39 -25.18 -19.90
C MET A 550 27.04 -26.55 -20.06
N ILE A 551 26.31 -27.56 -20.55
CA ILE A 551 26.82 -28.92 -20.73
C ILE A 551 27.98 -28.92 -21.74
N SER A 552 27.85 -28.21 -22.86
CA SER A 552 28.90 -28.12 -23.87
C SER A 552 30.18 -27.51 -23.32
N LEU A 553 30.07 -26.49 -22.46
CA LEU A 553 31.22 -25.86 -21.81
C LEU A 553 31.88 -26.82 -20.82
N THR A 554 31.09 -27.49 -19.97
CA THR A 554 31.59 -28.48 -19.01
C THR A 554 32.32 -29.63 -19.71
N VAL A 555 31.75 -30.16 -20.80
CA VAL A 555 32.40 -31.21 -21.60
C VAL A 555 33.68 -30.70 -22.26
N SER A 556 33.71 -29.45 -22.72
CA SER A 556 34.92 -28.85 -23.29
C SER A 556 36.04 -28.76 -22.26
N ILE A 557 35.73 -28.30 -21.04
CA ILE A 557 36.69 -28.20 -19.94
C ILE A 557 37.18 -29.58 -19.53
N LEU A 558 36.29 -30.55 -19.34
CA LEU A 558 36.67 -31.94 -19.01
C LEU A 558 37.57 -32.55 -20.08
N ARG A 559 37.26 -32.31 -21.36
CA ARG A 559 38.07 -32.81 -22.46
C ARG A 559 39.46 -32.19 -22.47
N GLU A 560 39.57 -30.89 -22.20
CA GLU A 560 40.86 -30.20 -22.09
C GLU A 560 41.71 -30.79 -20.96
N GLN A 561 41.13 -31.03 -19.79
CA GLN A 561 41.79 -31.62 -18.63
C GLN A 561 42.21 -33.09 -18.81
N VAL A 562 41.50 -33.85 -19.65
CA VAL A 562 41.85 -35.25 -19.96
C VAL A 562 42.86 -35.34 -21.12
N SER A 563 42.96 -34.28 -21.94
CA SER A 563 43.90 -34.20 -23.07
C SER A 563 45.23 -33.52 -22.75
N ALA A 564 45.31 -32.79 -21.64
CA ALA A 564 46.53 -32.28 -21.03
C ALA A 564 47.16 -33.36 -20.15
#